data_AF-A0A094WPQ2-F1
#
_entry.id   AF-A0A094WPQ2-F1
#
_cell.length_a   1.000
_cell.length_b   1.000
_cell.length_c   1.000
_cell.angle_alpha   90.00
_cell.angle_beta   90.00
_cell.angle_gamma   90.00
#
_symmetry.space_group_name_H-M   'P 1'
#
loop_
_entity.id
_entity.type
_entity.pdbx_description
1 polymer ?
#
loop_
_entity_poly.entity_id
_entity_poly.type
_entity_poly.pdbx_seq_one_letter_code
_entity_poly.pdbx_strand_id
1 'polypeptide(L)'
;MAHLVKLSDYVSRYQIDLNHYSSQFTRMKKERWYYIKAEWEQAQNRLEEIEPDEAPQQKLLNKWLQHPIWNSIKSWKIKEAPFLEKDDFRSLDDSLQKKRQEYLNSVFESQITWASSSLGERSNLDEGFFQDKWLKQFCIDIPENYFLFYEPIFYLKNAEIEFEILLISPTEILCLTILNGEDLSVFEASSERFWIEYIHKKEKKA
;
A
#
# COMPACT_ATOMS: atom_id res chain seq x y z
N MET A 1 6.71 -2.63 6.34
CA MET A 1 5.31 -2.77 5.93
C MET A 1 4.57 -3.61 6.94
N ALA A 2 3.65 -3.01 7.70
CA ALA A 2 2.76 -3.73 8.60
C ALA A 2 1.91 -4.74 7.83
N HIS A 3 1.38 -5.72 8.55
CA HIS A 3 0.45 -6.70 8.00
C HIS A 3 -0.99 -6.23 8.25
N LEU A 4 -1.69 -5.81 7.20
CA LEU A 4 -3.13 -5.54 7.24
C LEU A 4 -3.89 -6.85 7.43
N VAL A 5 -4.50 -7.02 8.60
CA VAL A 5 -5.21 -8.23 9.00
C VAL A 5 -6.72 -8.11 8.79
N LYS A 6 -7.31 -6.94 9.03
CA LYS A 6 -8.74 -6.69 8.88
C LYS A 6 -8.99 -5.30 8.32
N LEU A 7 -9.93 -5.22 7.41
CA LEU A 7 -10.38 -3.98 6.79
C LEU A 7 -11.92 -3.93 6.90
N SER A 8 -12.46 -2.92 7.58
CA SER A 8 -13.90 -2.70 7.71
C SER A 8 -14.69 -3.96 8.12
N ASP A 9 -15.88 -4.17 7.56
CA ASP A 9 -16.72 -5.36 7.69
C ASP A 9 -16.25 -6.54 6.83
N TYR A 10 -15.30 -6.33 5.90
CA TYR A 10 -14.92 -7.33 4.90
C TYR A 10 -14.35 -8.63 5.47
N VAL A 11 -14.60 -9.73 4.77
CA VAL A 11 -14.06 -11.05 5.15
C VAL A 11 -12.57 -11.08 4.85
N SER A 12 -11.76 -11.52 5.81
CA SER A 12 -10.31 -11.54 5.69
C SER A 12 -9.78 -12.97 5.67
N ARG A 13 -8.77 -13.26 4.85
CA ARG A 13 -8.08 -14.58 4.84
C ARG A 13 -7.52 -14.92 6.22
N TYR A 14 -7.07 -13.91 6.94
CA TYR A 14 -6.45 -14.07 8.26
C TYR A 14 -7.44 -14.50 9.35
N GLN A 15 -8.75 -14.36 9.12
CA GLN A 15 -9.78 -14.91 10.02
C GLN A 15 -9.81 -16.44 9.99
N ILE A 16 -9.40 -17.07 8.88
CA ILE A 16 -9.36 -18.53 8.73
C ILE A 16 -8.13 -19.08 9.47
N ASP A 17 -6.94 -18.59 9.11
CA ASP A 17 -5.68 -19.00 9.74
C ASP A 17 -4.62 -17.90 9.64
N LEU A 18 -4.46 -17.16 10.74
CA LEU A 18 -3.52 -16.06 10.83
C LEU A 18 -2.07 -16.50 10.54
N ASN A 19 -1.63 -17.64 11.05
CA ASN A 19 -0.25 -18.10 10.94
C ASN A 19 0.06 -18.55 9.50
N HIS A 20 -0.84 -19.33 8.91
CA HIS A 20 -0.69 -19.83 7.55
C HIS A 20 -0.61 -18.69 6.55
N TYR A 21 -1.57 -17.77 6.56
CA TYR A 21 -1.59 -16.67 5.60
C TYR A 21 -0.47 -15.66 5.87
N SER A 22 -0.06 -15.41 7.12
CA SER A 22 1.10 -14.55 7.39
C SER A 22 2.39 -15.10 6.77
N SER A 23 2.59 -16.42 6.84
CA SER A 23 3.76 -17.08 6.23
C SER A 23 3.73 -17.03 4.70
N GLN A 24 2.58 -17.27 4.09
CA GLN A 24 2.41 -17.18 2.64
C GLN A 24 2.62 -15.75 2.13
N PHE A 25 2.09 -14.75 2.85
CA PHE A 25 2.24 -13.35 2.49
C PHE A 25 3.72 -12.92 2.54
N THR A 26 4.44 -13.34 3.60
CA THR A 26 5.88 -13.13 3.73
C THR A 26 6.66 -13.76 2.58
N ARG A 27 6.29 -14.98 2.18
CA ARG A 27 6.89 -15.66 1.02
C ARG A 27 6.61 -14.90 -0.28
N MET A 28 5.37 -14.49 -0.52
CA MET A 28 4.98 -13.72 -1.70
C MET A 28 5.76 -12.41 -1.83
N LYS A 29 5.94 -11.66 -0.71
CA LYS A 29 6.79 -10.45 -0.68
C LYS A 29 8.21 -10.75 -1.18
N LYS A 30 8.84 -11.79 -0.63
CA LYS A 30 10.21 -12.20 -0.99
C LYS A 30 10.32 -12.61 -2.45
N GLU A 31 9.39 -13.44 -2.94
CA GLU A 31 9.38 -13.89 -4.33
C GLU A 31 9.22 -12.71 -5.30
N ARG A 32 8.28 -11.79 -5.05
CA ARG A 32 8.11 -10.61 -5.90
C ARG A 32 9.33 -9.69 -5.91
N TRP A 33 9.93 -9.45 -4.75
CA TRP A 33 11.14 -8.64 -4.66
C TRP A 33 12.29 -9.29 -5.44
N TYR A 34 12.44 -10.60 -5.35
CA TYR A 34 13.44 -11.35 -6.10
C TYR A 34 13.29 -11.15 -7.60
N TYR A 35 12.08 -11.27 -8.16
CA TYR A 35 11.85 -11.07 -9.59
C TYR A 35 12.15 -9.63 -10.04
N ILE A 36 11.67 -8.62 -9.29
CA ILE A 36 11.91 -7.21 -9.62
C ILE A 36 13.39 -6.87 -9.59
N LYS A 37 14.13 -7.40 -8.60
CA LYS A 37 15.58 -7.21 -8.50
C LYS A 37 16.31 -7.88 -9.65
N ALA A 38 15.96 -9.13 -9.99
CA ALA A 38 16.55 -9.85 -11.11
C ALA A 38 16.32 -9.14 -12.45
N GLU A 39 15.12 -8.61 -12.69
CA GLU A 39 14.81 -7.81 -13.87
C GLU A 39 15.59 -6.49 -13.93
N TRP A 40 15.84 -5.87 -12.77
CA TRP A 40 16.66 -4.67 -12.68
C TRP A 40 18.14 -4.96 -12.96
N GLU A 41 18.71 -6.00 -12.36
CA GLU A 41 20.10 -6.43 -12.61
C GLU A 41 20.31 -6.78 -14.09
N GLN A 42 19.38 -7.52 -14.71
CA GLN A 42 19.44 -7.83 -16.15
C GLN A 42 19.34 -6.59 -17.03
N ALA A 43 18.50 -5.61 -16.66
CA ALA A 43 18.40 -4.37 -17.40
C ALA A 43 19.69 -3.56 -17.32
N GLN A 44 20.36 -3.56 -16.16
CA GLN A 44 21.65 -2.89 -15.99
C GLN A 44 22.75 -3.56 -16.80
N ASN A 45 22.86 -4.89 -16.75
CA ASN A 45 23.86 -5.62 -17.55
C ASN A 45 23.69 -5.39 -19.05
N ARG A 46 22.44 -5.32 -19.54
CA ARG A 46 22.17 -4.99 -20.95
C ARG A 46 22.60 -3.58 -21.34
N LEU A 47 22.54 -2.61 -20.42
CA LEU A 47 23.01 -1.25 -20.69
C LEU A 47 24.54 -1.19 -20.72
N GLU A 48 25.21 -2.00 -19.91
CA GLU A 48 26.67 -2.12 -19.89
C GLU A 48 27.22 -2.87 -21.11
N GLU A 49 26.46 -3.82 -21.69
CA GLU A 49 26.81 -4.55 -22.91
C GLU A 49 26.62 -3.73 -24.22
N ILE A 50 25.90 -2.60 -24.17
CA ILE A 50 25.74 -1.70 -25.33
C ILE A 50 26.90 -0.70 -25.33
N GLU A 51 28.04 -1.10 -25.91
CA GLU A 51 29.00 -0.13 -26.48
C GLU A 51 28.32 0.68 -27.60
N PRO A 52 28.71 1.94 -27.83
CA PRO A 52 27.88 2.92 -28.52
C PRO A 52 27.99 2.80 -30.04
N ASP A 53 27.59 1.68 -30.63
CA ASP A 53 27.48 1.56 -32.09
C ASP A 53 26.06 1.14 -32.52
N GLU A 54 25.40 2.14 -33.10
CA GLU A 54 24.27 2.11 -34.02
C GLU A 54 22.89 1.65 -33.51
N ALA A 55 21.99 2.64 -33.39
CA ALA A 55 20.57 2.47 -33.12
C ALA A 55 19.82 1.68 -34.22
N PRO A 56 18.86 0.84 -33.82
CA PRO A 56 17.54 0.91 -34.43
C PRO A 56 16.43 0.77 -33.38
N GLN A 57 16.02 1.89 -32.81
CA GLN A 57 14.78 2.00 -32.03
C GLN A 57 13.58 1.85 -32.98
N GLN A 58 12.71 0.84 -32.73
CA GLN A 58 11.25 0.88 -32.94
C GLN A 58 10.54 -0.50 -32.86
N LYS A 59 11.24 -1.65 -32.72
CA LYS A 59 10.60 -2.98 -32.79
C LYS A 59 10.21 -3.66 -31.47
N LEU A 60 10.58 -3.12 -30.30
CA LEU A 60 10.47 -3.86 -29.03
C LEU A 60 9.24 -3.52 -28.16
N LEU A 61 8.49 -2.45 -28.49
CA LEU A 61 7.36 -1.97 -27.67
C LEU A 61 6.07 -2.81 -27.80
N ASN A 62 5.86 -3.51 -28.93
CA ASN A 62 4.56 -4.13 -29.23
C ASN A 62 4.34 -5.54 -28.63
N LYS A 63 5.33 -6.13 -27.92
CA LYS A 63 5.21 -7.49 -27.37
C LYS A 63 4.82 -7.55 -25.88
N TRP A 64 5.06 -6.50 -25.10
CA TRP A 64 4.87 -6.53 -23.64
C TRP A 64 3.43 -6.21 -23.18
N LEU A 65 2.57 -5.76 -24.10
CA LEU A 65 1.18 -5.35 -23.85
C LEU A 65 0.17 -6.52 -23.73
N GLN A 66 0.60 -7.79 -23.75
CA GLN A 66 -0.28 -8.96 -23.87
C GLN A 66 -0.42 -9.83 -22.60
N HIS A 67 0.10 -9.43 -21.44
CA HIS A 67 -0.15 -10.19 -20.20
C HIS A 67 -1.57 -9.92 -19.64
N PRO A 68 -2.38 -10.98 -19.38
CA PRO A 68 -3.82 -10.87 -19.10
C PRO A 68 -4.19 -10.27 -17.73
N ILE A 69 -3.21 -10.03 -16.86
CA ILE A 69 -3.41 -9.51 -15.49
C ILE A 69 -3.61 -7.98 -15.48
N TRP A 70 -3.20 -7.27 -16.54
CA TRP A 70 -3.18 -5.80 -16.60
C TRP A 70 -4.41 -5.16 -17.26
N ASN A 71 -5.41 -5.94 -17.69
CA ASN A 71 -6.57 -5.40 -18.39
C ASN A 71 -7.69 -4.87 -17.47
N SER A 72 -7.61 -5.09 -16.16
CA SER A 72 -8.67 -4.66 -15.24
C SER A 72 -8.48 -3.28 -14.61
N ILE A 73 -7.34 -2.60 -14.85
CA ILE A 73 -6.97 -1.35 -14.14
C ILE A 73 -6.67 -0.20 -15.13
N LYS A 74 -6.98 -0.38 -16.42
CA LYS A 74 -6.69 0.60 -17.50
C LYS A 74 -7.72 1.74 -17.61
N SER A 75 -7.92 2.50 -16.55
CA SER A 75 -8.62 3.79 -16.67
C SER A 75 -8.02 4.89 -15.81
N TRP A 76 -6.71 5.12 -15.89
CA TRP A 76 -6.17 6.46 -15.64
C TRP A 76 -5.04 6.84 -16.60
N LYS A 77 -5.20 8.03 -17.19
CA LYS A 77 -4.44 8.59 -18.31
C LYS A 77 -3.01 8.95 -17.90
N ILE A 78 -2.03 8.62 -18.72
CA ILE A 78 -0.66 9.16 -18.64
C ILE A 78 -0.45 10.07 -19.86
N LYS A 79 -0.13 11.34 -19.60
CA LYS A 79 0.31 12.33 -20.59
C LYS A 79 1.77 12.08 -20.99
N GLU A 80 2.07 12.45 -22.23
CA GLU A 80 3.32 12.28 -22.98
C GLU A 80 4.57 12.81 -22.26
N ALA A 81 5.71 12.12 -22.47
CA ALA A 81 7.03 12.48 -21.93
C ALA A 81 7.91 13.15 -23.01
N PRO A 82 8.66 14.23 -22.69
CA PRO A 82 9.62 14.83 -23.61
C PRO A 82 11.08 14.35 -23.39
N PHE A 83 11.76 14.20 -24.53
CA PHE A 83 13.19 14.30 -24.88
C PHE A 83 14.30 14.28 -23.79
N LEU A 84 15.32 13.43 -24.03
CA LEU A 84 16.44 13.08 -23.15
C LEU A 84 17.73 13.90 -23.42
N GLU A 85 18.30 14.52 -22.38
CA GLU A 85 19.72 14.90 -22.32
C GLU A 85 20.29 14.73 -20.88
N LYS A 86 21.51 14.17 -20.77
CA LYS A 86 22.47 14.19 -19.63
C LYS A 86 22.03 13.71 -18.22
N ASP A 87 20.84 13.13 -18.06
CA ASP A 87 20.29 12.62 -16.78
C ASP A 87 20.68 11.17 -16.42
N ASP A 88 21.52 10.47 -17.20
CA ASP A 88 21.58 9.00 -17.16
C ASP A 88 22.03 8.38 -15.81
N PHE A 89 22.88 9.04 -15.01
CA PHE A 89 23.26 8.49 -13.68
C PHE A 89 22.19 8.72 -12.60
N ARG A 90 21.42 9.81 -12.68
CA ARG A 90 20.22 10.01 -11.84
C ARG A 90 19.08 9.10 -12.29
N SER A 91 18.98 8.84 -13.60
CA SER A 91 17.93 8.02 -14.20
C SER A 91 17.93 6.57 -13.71
N LEU A 92 19.09 5.98 -13.38
CA LEU A 92 19.18 4.60 -12.88
C LEU A 92 18.76 4.49 -11.41
N ASP A 93 19.17 5.43 -10.57
CA ASP A 93 18.72 5.52 -9.19
C ASP A 93 17.21 5.81 -9.14
N ASP A 94 16.73 6.72 -9.99
CA ASP A 94 15.30 7.00 -10.15
C ASP A 94 14.53 5.76 -10.69
N SER A 95 15.15 4.96 -11.55
CA SER A 95 14.59 3.71 -12.07
C SER A 95 14.46 2.65 -10.97
N LEU A 96 15.47 2.48 -10.11
CA LEU A 96 15.40 1.56 -8.97
C LEU A 96 14.39 2.04 -7.93
N GLN A 97 14.40 3.34 -7.60
CA GLN A 97 13.43 3.93 -6.68
C GLN A 97 12.00 3.77 -7.20
N LYS A 98 11.77 3.99 -8.49
CA LYS A 98 10.49 3.77 -9.15
C LYS A 98 10.07 2.30 -9.06
N LYS A 99 10.95 1.35 -9.40
CA LYS A 99 10.67 -0.09 -9.25
C LYS A 99 10.37 -0.49 -7.80
N ARG A 100 11.06 0.11 -6.84
CA ARG A 100 10.77 -0.08 -5.41
C ARG A 100 9.38 0.43 -5.06
N GLN A 101 8.99 1.60 -5.56
CA GLN A 101 7.66 2.15 -5.30
C GLN A 101 6.56 1.29 -5.95
N GLU A 102 6.80 0.80 -7.17
CA GLU A 102 5.91 -0.15 -7.86
C GLU A 102 5.75 -1.46 -7.06
N TYR A 103 6.85 -1.99 -6.53
CA TYR A 103 6.83 -3.13 -5.61
C TYR A 103 5.97 -2.86 -4.37
N LEU A 104 6.20 -1.74 -3.68
CA LEU A 104 5.44 -1.38 -2.47
C LEU A 104 3.95 -1.23 -2.77
N ASN A 105 3.60 -0.59 -3.87
CA ASN A 105 2.21 -0.45 -4.32
C ASN A 105 1.58 -1.83 -4.59
N SER A 106 2.29 -2.70 -5.33
CA SER A 106 1.82 -4.05 -5.64
C SER A 106 1.60 -4.91 -4.37
N VAL A 107 2.50 -4.79 -3.39
CA VAL A 107 2.37 -5.47 -2.09
C VAL A 107 1.16 -4.92 -1.33
N PHE A 108 0.97 -3.60 -1.30
CA PHE A 108 -0.18 -2.96 -0.67
C PHE A 108 -1.52 -3.40 -1.28
N GLU A 109 -1.64 -3.42 -2.60
CA GLU A 109 -2.85 -3.92 -3.28
C GLU A 109 -3.16 -5.37 -2.91
N SER A 110 -2.11 -6.19 -2.75
CA SER A 110 -2.26 -7.57 -2.31
C SER A 110 -2.68 -7.66 -0.84
N GLN A 111 -2.22 -6.75 0.02
CA GLN A 111 -2.70 -6.66 1.40
C GLN A 111 -4.20 -6.37 1.46
N ILE A 112 -4.67 -5.36 0.73
CA ILE A 112 -6.11 -5.03 0.65
C ILE A 112 -6.89 -6.24 0.18
N THR A 113 -6.43 -6.90 -0.89
CA THR A 113 -7.09 -8.09 -1.43
C THR A 113 -7.17 -9.22 -0.40
N TRP A 114 -6.13 -9.43 0.41
CA TRP A 114 -6.11 -10.50 1.42
C TRP A 114 -6.93 -10.14 2.66
N ALA A 115 -7.04 -8.87 3.01
CA ALA A 115 -7.86 -8.38 4.10
C ALA A 115 -9.36 -8.28 3.76
N SER A 116 -9.74 -8.48 2.49
CA SER A 116 -11.11 -8.34 1.97
C SER A 116 -11.64 -9.54 1.16
N SER A 117 -10.87 -10.62 1.10
CA SER A 117 -11.32 -11.87 0.47
C SER A 117 -10.99 -13.08 1.34
N SER A 118 -11.74 -14.15 1.17
CA SER A 118 -11.41 -15.51 1.61
C SER A 118 -11.34 -16.47 0.41
N LEU A 119 -11.02 -17.75 0.65
CA LEU A 119 -10.99 -18.76 -0.43
C LEU A 119 -12.38 -18.97 -1.08
N GLY A 120 -13.46 -18.71 -0.34
CA GLY A 120 -14.84 -18.95 -0.80
C GLY A 120 -15.67 -17.69 -1.01
N GLU A 121 -15.27 -16.55 -0.43
CA GLU A 121 -16.04 -15.31 -0.43
C GLU A 121 -15.15 -14.14 -0.86
N ARG A 122 -15.66 -13.28 -1.73
CA ARG A 122 -15.07 -11.98 -2.02
C ARG A 122 -16.08 -10.93 -1.63
N SER A 123 -15.72 -10.06 -0.70
CA SER A 123 -16.54 -8.91 -0.38
C SER A 123 -16.53 -7.94 -1.58
N ASN A 124 -17.63 -7.21 -1.78
CA ASN A 124 -17.66 -6.09 -2.71
C ASN A 124 -16.83 -4.96 -2.09
N LEU A 125 -15.54 -4.94 -2.41
CA LEU A 125 -14.60 -3.97 -1.88
C LEU A 125 -14.87 -2.59 -2.49
N ASP A 126 -14.91 -1.57 -1.63
CA ASP A 126 -14.86 -0.18 -2.02
C ASP A 126 -13.47 0.16 -2.58
N GLU A 127 -13.43 0.65 -3.82
CA GLU A 127 -12.19 1.07 -4.49
C GLU A 127 -11.52 2.26 -3.77
N GLY A 128 -12.25 2.98 -2.92
CA GLY A 128 -11.73 4.06 -2.09
C GLY A 128 -10.54 3.64 -1.22
N PHE A 129 -10.52 2.40 -0.71
CA PHE A 129 -9.43 1.91 0.13
C PHE A 129 -8.08 1.81 -0.57
N PHE A 130 -8.04 1.62 -1.90
CA PHE A 130 -6.77 1.64 -2.64
C PHE A 130 -6.17 3.05 -2.75
N GLN A 131 -7.01 4.08 -2.64
CA GLN A 131 -6.63 5.49 -2.73
C GLN A 131 -6.44 6.13 -1.36
N ASP A 132 -6.87 5.46 -0.29
CA ASP A 132 -6.72 5.93 1.08
C ASP A 132 -5.23 6.10 1.43
N LYS A 133 -4.86 7.36 1.65
CA LYS A 133 -3.50 7.77 1.98
C LYS A 133 -3.06 7.23 3.34
N TRP A 134 -3.93 7.27 4.34
CA TRP A 134 -3.60 6.85 5.70
C TRP A 134 -3.41 5.34 5.76
N LEU A 135 -4.35 4.57 5.22
CA LEU A 135 -4.23 3.11 5.12
C LEU A 135 -2.93 2.70 4.42
N LYS A 136 -2.59 3.38 3.31
CA LYS A 136 -1.33 3.13 2.59
C LYS A 136 -0.10 3.47 3.42
N GLN A 137 -0.08 4.61 4.09
CA GLN A 137 1.03 5.02 4.96
C GLN A 137 1.22 4.05 6.12
N PHE A 138 0.15 3.69 6.84
CA PHE A 138 0.20 2.69 7.90
C PHE A 138 0.76 1.36 7.40
N CYS A 139 0.32 0.90 6.22
CA CYS A 139 0.82 -0.32 5.61
C CYS A 139 2.30 -0.24 5.21
N ILE A 140 2.77 0.90 4.69
CA ILE A 140 4.15 1.02 4.16
C ILE A 140 5.15 1.32 5.26
N ASP A 141 4.87 2.34 6.06
CA ASP A 141 5.82 2.98 6.97
C ASP A 141 6.01 2.17 8.25
N ILE A 142 4.98 1.45 8.70
CA ILE A 142 5.07 0.63 9.91
C ILE A 142 5.87 -0.67 9.64
N PRO A 143 6.68 -1.15 10.60
CA PRO A 143 7.37 -2.43 10.52
C PRO A 143 6.46 -3.66 10.40
N GLU A 144 7.00 -4.79 9.93
CA GLU A 144 6.21 -6.01 9.63
C GLU A 144 5.79 -6.84 10.84
N ASN A 145 6.31 -6.55 12.02
CA ASN A 145 5.92 -7.19 13.28
C ASN A 145 4.64 -6.60 13.89
N TYR A 146 3.97 -5.70 13.18
CA TYR A 146 2.70 -5.11 13.59
C TYR A 146 1.56 -5.67 12.74
N PHE A 147 0.43 -5.93 13.40
CA PHE A 147 -0.84 -6.15 12.72
C PHE A 147 -1.66 -4.87 12.72
N LEU A 148 -2.12 -4.50 11.53
CA LEU A 148 -2.99 -3.36 11.30
C LEU A 148 -4.41 -3.87 11.10
N PHE A 149 -5.35 -3.29 11.84
CA PHE A 149 -6.78 -3.42 11.61
C PHE A 149 -7.30 -2.02 11.34
N TYR A 150 -7.81 -1.81 10.14
CA TYR A 150 -8.24 -0.49 9.67
C TYR A 150 -9.77 -0.44 9.62
N GLU A 151 -10.34 0.38 10.48
CA GLU A 151 -11.78 0.54 10.72
C GLU A 151 -12.50 -0.79 10.99
N PRO A 152 -11.96 -1.73 11.79
CA PRO A 152 -12.51 -3.07 11.84
C PRO A 152 -13.87 -3.09 12.52
N ILE A 153 -14.81 -3.80 11.91
CA ILE A 153 -16.12 -4.09 12.49
C ILE A 153 -16.11 -5.52 13.02
N PHE A 154 -16.36 -5.67 14.32
CA PHE A 154 -16.44 -6.97 14.99
C PHE A 154 -17.85 -7.25 15.49
N TYR A 155 -18.26 -8.52 15.39
CA TYR A 155 -19.54 -8.98 15.90
C TYR A 155 -19.36 -9.69 17.24
N LEU A 156 -19.83 -9.06 18.32
CA LEU A 156 -19.91 -9.69 19.64
C LEU A 156 -21.35 -10.12 19.90
N LYS A 157 -21.62 -11.43 19.77
CA LYS A 157 -22.99 -11.97 19.73
C LYS A 157 -23.78 -11.35 18.57
N ASN A 158 -24.74 -10.48 18.87
CA ASN A 158 -25.57 -9.77 17.88
C ASN A 158 -25.32 -8.26 17.91
N ALA A 159 -24.24 -7.80 18.54
CA ALA A 159 -23.86 -6.40 18.58
C ALA A 159 -22.63 -6.17 17.70
N GLU A 160 -22.73 -5.19 16.81
CA GLU A 160 -21.62 -4.67 16.02
C GLU A 160 -20.81 -3.71 16.91
N ILE A 161 -19.50 -3.92 16.93
CA ILE A 161 -18.55 -3.03 17.59
C ILE A 161 -17.63 -2.50 16.51
N GLU A 162 -17.77 -1.21 16.24
CA GLU A 162 -16.95 -0.46 15.31
C GLU A 162 -15.75 0.11 16.06
N PHE A 163 -14.57 -0.07 15.49
CA PHE A 163 -13.35 0.58 15.92
C PHE A 163 -12.82 1.45 14.79
N GLU A 164 -11.99 2.43 15.12
CA GLU A 164 -11.23 3.19 14.13
C GLU A 164 -9.98 2.41 13.72
N ILE A 165 -8.78 2.77 14.19
CA ILE A 165 -7.56 2.05 13.78
C ILE A 165 -7.01 1.29 14.98
N LEU A 166 -6.83 -0.01 14.83
CA LEU A 166 -6.12 -0.82 15.83
C LEU A 166 -4.78 -1.24 15.27
N LEU A 167 -3.74 -0.97 16.02
CA LEU A 167 -2.39 -1.41 15.72
C LEU A 167 -1.90 -2.34 16.84
N ILE A 168 -1.75 -3.62 16.52
CA ILE A 168 -1.28 -4.63 17.46
C ILE A 168 0.22 -4.80 17.25
N SER A 169 0.99 -4.44 18.27
CA SER A 169 2.43 -4.69 18.34
C SER A 169 2.71 -5.98 19.14
N PRO A 170 3.96 -6.45 19.19
CA PRO A 170 4.33 -7.58 20.04
C PRO A 170 4.13 -7.33 21.55
N THR A 171 4.07 -6.06 21.99
CA THR A 171 4.05 -5.69 23.42
C THR A 171 2.73 -5.06 23.85
N GLU A 172 1.97 -4.47 22.93
CA GLU A 172 0.78 -3.69 23.26
C GLU A 172 -0.19 -3.57 22.08
N ILE A 173 -1.41 -3.14 22.37
CA ILE A 173 -2.45 -2.82 21.39
C ILE A 173 -2.70 -1.32 21.47
N LEU A 174 -2.57 -0.63 20.33
CA LEU A 174 -2.78 0.80 20.20
C LEU A 174 -4.11 1.05 19.49
N CYS A 175 -5.02 1.79 20.12
CA CYS A 175 -6.17 2.41 19.45
C CYS A 175 -5.75 3.79 18.94
N LEU A 176 -5.82 3.99 17.64
CA LEU A 176 -5.45 5.23 16.98
C LEU A 176 -6.70 5.88 16.39
N THR A 177 -6.76 7.20 16.56
CA THR A 177 -7.76 8.09 15.95
C THR A 177 -7.04 9.12 15.11
N ILE A 178 -7.54 9.34 13.90
CA ILE A 178 -7.01 10.38 13.01
C ILE A 178 -7.76 11.67 13.31
N LEU A 179 -7.02 12.68 13.78
CA LEU A 179 -7.55 14.03 13.96
C LEU A 179 -7.18 14.88 12.75
N ASN A 180 -8.19 15.33 12.01
CA ASN A 180 -8.02 16.26 10.90
C ASN A 180 -8.13 17.69 11.43
N GLY A 181 -7.05 18.47 11.35
CA GLY A 181 -7.03 19.88 11.75
C GLY A 181 -6.32 20.77 10.73
N GLU A 182 -6.44 22.08 10.92
CA GLU A 182 -5.73 23.08 10.13
C GLU A 182 -4.28 23.27 10.60
N ASP A 183 -3.45 23.94 9.79
CA ASP A 183 -2.08 24.32 10.20
C ASP A 183 -2.13 25.16 11.50
N LEU A 184 -1.32 24.78 12.50
CA LEU A 184 -1.27 25.34 13.86
C LEU A 184 -2.41 24.92 14.80
N SER A 185 -3.23 23.93 14.44
CA SER A 185 -4.25 23.38 15.36
C SER A 185 -3.60 22.63 16.52
N VAL A 186 -4.08 22.90 17.73
CA VAL A 186 -3.69 22.17 18.94
C VAL A 186 -4.89 21.38 19.44
N PHE A 187 -4.71 20.08 19.66
CA PHE A 187 -5.75 19.19 20.18
C PHE A 187 -5.50 18.87 21.65
N GLU A 188 -6.53 19.05 22.46
CA GLU A 188 -6.55 18.65 23.88
C GLU A 188 -7.60 17.56 24.11
N ALA A 189 -7.25 16.54 24.87
CA ALA A 189 -8.18 15.49 25.26
C ALA A 189 -9.14 16.02 26.33
N SER A 190 -10.43 16.07 26.03
CA SER A 190 -11.46 16.45 27.00
C SER A 190 -11.86 15.27 27.90
N SER A 191 -12.33 15.55 29.11
CA SER A 191 -12.91 14.54 30.00
C SER A 191 -14.20 13.91 29.45
N GLU A 192 -14.86 14.58 28.51
CA GLU A 192 -16.17 14.19 27.95
C GLU A 192 -16.06 13.35 26.65
N ARG A 193 -14.93 12.66 26.41
CA ARG A 193 -14.70 11.77 25.25
C ARG A 193 -14.73 12.45 23.88
N PHE A 194 -14.32 13.71 23.80
CA PHE A 194 -14.08 14.41 22.53
C PHE A 194 -12.72 15.09 22.55
N TRP A 195 -12.24 15.47 21.38
CA TRP A 195 -11.05 16.30 21.25
C TRP A 195 -11.47 17.77 21.13
N ILE A 196 -10.76 18.65 21.83
CA ILE A 196 -10.95 20.09 21.71
C ILE A 196 -9.85 20.59 20.77
N GLU A 197 -10.26 21.16 19.64
CA GLU A 197 -9.38 21.80 18.69
C GLU A 197 -9.31 23.30 18.99
N TYR A 198 -8.09 23.80 19.16
CA TYR A 198 -7.79 25.21 19.33
C TYR A 198 -7.22 25.78 18.03
N ILE A 199 -8.01 26.62 17.33
CA ILE A 199 -7.57 27.35 16.14
C ILE A 199 -7.63 28.85 16.45
N HIS A 200 -6.48 29.54 16.43
CA HIS A 200 -6.42 31.00 16.55
C HIS A 200 -7.29 31.59 17.70
N LYS A 201 -7.26 30.96 18.89
CA LYS A 201 -8.07 31.29 20.09
C LYS A 201 -9.58 31.03 19.98
N LYS A 202 -10.04 30.27 18.99
CA LYS A 202 -11.40 29.73 18.92
C LYS A 202 -11.37 28.25 19.24
N GLU A 203 -12.33 27.83 20.05
CA GLU A 203 -12.52 26.43 20.45
C GLU A 203 -13.55 25.78 19.55
N LYS A 204 -13.22 24.60 19.02
CA LYS A 204 -14.14 23.75 18.29
C LYS A 204 -14.04 22.33 18.85
N LYS A 205 -15.20 21.68 19.03
CA LYS A 205 -15.25 20.26 19.38
C LYS A 205 -15.06 19.43 18.11
N ALA A 206 -14.13 18.49 18.17
CA ALA A 206 -13.85 17.50 17.14
C ALA A 206 -14.27 16.11 17.62
#